data_AF-A0A7Y8SV25-F1
#
_entry.id   AF-A0A7Y8SV25-F1
#
_cell.length_a   1.000
_cell.length_b   1.000
_cell.length_c   1.000
_cell.angle_alpha   90.00
_cell.angle_beta   90.00
_cell.angle_gamma   90.00
#
_symmetry.space_group_name_H-M   'P 1'
#
loop_
_entity.id
_entity.type
_entity.pdbx_description
1 polymer ?
#
loop_
_entity_poly.entity_id
_entity_poly.type
_entity_poly.pdbx_seq_one_letter_code
_entity_poly.pdbx_strand_id
1 'polypeptide(L)'
;MHRLLVLFAALLFALPAHAGQAESENAVTSILFDENMENASYSLRGDGFVDILFGPAVDEKDYIRIVERLRKHPDIPGVLAGRGGKNFCSIP
;
A
#
# COMPACT_ATOMS: atom_id res chain seq x y z
N MET A 1 45.12 3.66 -11.21
CA MET A 1 43.84 4.39 -11.35
C MET A 1 42.63 3.50 -11.64
N HIS A 2 42.76 2.38 -12.36
CA HIS A 2 41.62 1.47 -12.63
C HIS A 2 41.05 0.73 -11.42
N ARG A 3 41.87 0.40 -10.40
CA ARG A 3 41.39 -0.27 -9.18
C ARG A 3 40.45 0.60 -8.32
N LEU A 4 40.59 1.92 -8.37
CA LEU A 4 39.73 2.86 -7.64
C LEU A 4 38.33 2.96 -8.27
N LEU A 5 38.24 2.74 -9.58
CA LEU A 5 37.02 2.86 -10.38
C LEU A 5 36.08 1.67 -10.17
N VAL A 6 36.63 0.48 -9.92
CA VAL A 6 35.86 -0.75 -9.62
C VAL A 6 35.20 -0.68 -8.23
N LEU A 7 35.88 -0.08 -7.24
CA LEU A 7 35.35 0.09 -5.89
C LEU A 7 34.15 1.05 -5.84
N PHE A 8 34.10 2.05 -6.72
CA PHE A 8 32.99 3.01 -6.77
C PHE A 8 31.73 2.42 -7.41
N ALA A 9 31.87 1.49 -8.37
CA ALA A 9 30.75 0.83 -9.03
C ALA A 9 30.01 -0.16 -8.11
N ALA A 10 30.70 -0.76 -7.14
CA ALA A 10 30.09 -1.69 -6.17
C ALA A 10 29.19 -0.99 -5.13
N LEU A 11 29.40 0.30 -4.85
CA LEU A 11 28.60 1.04 -3.87
C LEU A 11 27.20 1.43 -4.39
N LEU A 12 26.98 1.43 -5.70
CA LEU A 12 25.69 1.84 -6.30
C LEU A 12 24.62 0.74 -6.28
N PHE A 13 24.99 -0.52 -6.05
CA PHE A 13 24.05 -1.65 -6.00
C PHE A 13 23.38 -1.85 -4.64
N ALA A 14 23.76 -1.09 -3.62
CA ALA A 14 23.24 -1.23 -2.26
C ALA A 14 22.16 -0.21 -1.90
N LEU A 15 21.64 0.56 -2.87
CA LEU A 15 20.47 1.40 -2.60
C LEU A 15 19.24 0.49 -2.55
N PRO A 16 18.55 0.39 -1.41
CA PRO A 16 17.26 -0.30 -1.37
C PRO A 16 16.33 0.45 -2.31
N ALA A 17 16.01 -0.15 -3.45
CA ALA A 17 15.04 0.38 -4.37
C ALA A 17 13.67 0.28 -3.67
N HIS A 18 13.14 1.41 -3.20
CA HIS A 18 11.79 1.52 -2.61
C HIS A 18 10.71 1.43 -3.71
N ALA A 19 10.97 0.68 -4.78
CA ALA A 19 10.29 0.74 -6.08
C ALA A 19 8.85 0.17 -6.09
N GLY A 20 8.25 0.03 -4.91
CA GLY A 20 6.82 -0.27 -4.77
C GLY A 20 6.10 0.70 -3.84
N GLN A 21 6.81 1.41 -2.96
CA GLN A 21 6.15 2.22 -1.94
C GLN A 21 5.48 3.47 -2.53
N ALA A 22 6.16 4.19 -3.42
CA ALA A 22 5.61 5.40 -4.03
C ALA A 22 4.45 5.08 -4.99
N GLU A 23 4.57 3.99 -5.73
CA GLU A 23 3.55 3.48 -6.64
C GLU A 23 2.31 3.03 -5.86
N SER A 24 2.47 2.28 -4.77
CA SER A 24 1.38 1.90 -3.87
C SER A 24 0.73 3.12 -3.19
N GLU A 25 1.51 4.14 -2.80
CA GLU A 25 0.99 5.38 -2.21
C GLU A 25 0.08 6.14 -3.17
N ASN A 26 0.55 6.31 -4.41
CA ASN A 26 -0.23 6.96 -5.45
C ASN A 26 -1.52 6.17 -5.75
N ALA A 27 -1.42 4.84 -5.85
CA ALA A 27 -2.57 3.97 -6.09
C ALA A 27 -3.62 4.06 -4.97
N VAL A 28 -3.20 3.92 -3.70
CA VAL A 28 -4.10 4.05 -2.54
C VAL A 28 -4.76 5.41 -2.52
N THR A 29 -3.99 6.48 -2.67
CA THR A 29 -4.50 7.85 -2.60
C THR A 29 -5.52 8.10 -3.71
N SER A 30 -5.21 7.69 -4.94
CA SER A 30 -6.13 7.83 -6.07
C SER A 30 -7.43 7.06 -5.86
N ILE A 31 -7.36 5.82 -5.36
CA ILE A 31 -8.55 4.99 -5.13
C ILE A 31 -9.43 5.59 -4.03
N LEU A 32 -8.84 6.00 -2.91
CA LEU A 32 -9.61 6.62 -1.81
C LEU A 32 -10.26 7.94 -2.25
N PHE A 33 -9.56 8.72 -3.07
CA PHE A 33 -10.10 9.95 -3.63
C PHE A 33 -11.26 9.69 -4.61
N ASP A 34 -11.11 8.77 -5.55
CA ASP A 34 -12.16 8.38 -6.50
C ASP A 34 -13.44 7.88 -5.80
N GLU A 35 -13.28 7.20 -4.67
CA GLU A 35 -14.37 6.65 -3.87
C GLU A 35 -14.93 7.67 -2.86
N ASN A 36 -14.41 8.90 -2.84
CA ASN A 36 -14.74 9.95 -1.88
C ASN A 36 -14.67 9.44 -0.42
N MET A 37 -13.64 8.64 -0.13
CA MET A 37 -13.47 7.95 1.14
C MET A 37 -12.51 8.69 2.05
N GLU A 38 -13.06 9.56 2.90
CA GLU A 38 -12.30 10.32 3.90
C GLU A 38 -12.18 9.59 5.24
N ASN A 39 -13.08 8.63 5.52
CA ASN A 39 -13.17 7.95 6.81
C ASN A 39 -12.30 6.68 6.86
N ALA A 40 -11.04 6.84 6.48
CA ALA A 40 -10.03 5.80 6.50
C ALA A 40 -8.65 6.38 6.84
N SER A 41 -7.81 5.57 7.48
CA SER A 41 -6.41 5.87 7.69
C SER A 41 -5.57 4.71 7.16
N TYR A 42 -4.42 5.00 6.58
CA TYR A 42 -3.55 3.96 6.02
C TYR A 42 -2.07 4.25 6.27
N SER A 43 -1.27 3.21 6.18
CA SER A 43 0.19 3.26 6.16
C SER A 43 0.73 2.26 5.15
N LEU A 44 1.92 2.55 4.64
CA LEU A 44 2.63 1.66 3.72
C LEU A 44 3.82 1.02 4.41
N ARG A 45 4.00 -0.26 4.15
CA ARG A 45 5.24 -0.98 4.48
C ARG A 45 6.29 -0.68 3.42
N GLY A 46 7.56 -0.99 3.72
CA GLY A 46 8.69 -0.69 2.83
C GLY A 46 8.65 -1.41 1.46
N ASP A 47 7.80 -2.44 1.32
CA ASP A 47 7.54 -3.16 0.07
C ASP A 47 6.32 -2.65 -0.69
N GLY A 48 5.61 -1.64 -0.19
CA GLY A 48 4.36 -1.12 -0.75
C GLY A 48 3.10 -1.81 -0.22
N PHE A 49 3.21 -2.80 0.67
CA PHE A 49 2.03 -3.43 1.26
C PHE A 49 1.21 -2.40 2.07
N VAL A 50 -0.10 -2.42 1.86
CA VAL A 50 -1.03 -1.43 2.42
C VAL A 50 -1.68 -1.98 3.69
N ASP A 51 -1.48 -1.28 4.80
CA ASP A 51 -2.26 -1.47 6.02
C ASP A 51 -3.28 -0.34 6.11
N ILE A 52 -4.58 -0.67 6.06
CA ILE A 52 -5.67 0.32 6.05
C ILE A 52 -6.76 0.00 7.08
N LEU A 53 -7.19 1.03 7.79
CA LEU A 53 -8.28 0.96 8.78
C LEU A 53 -9.38 1.95 8.41
N PHE A 54 -10.57 1.43 8.12
CA PHE A 54 -11.78 2.20 7.87
C PHE A 54 -12.50 2.48 9.19
N GLY A 55 -13.02 3.69 9.35
CA GLY A 55 -13.80 4.06 10.52
C GLY A 55 -15.12 3.28 10.63
N PRO A 56 -15.72 3.22 11.83
CA PRO A 56 -16.92 2.43 12.08
C PRO A 56 -18.16 2.93 11.33
N ALA A 57 -18.16 4.18 10.87
CA ALA A 57 -19.24 4.79 10.10
C ALA A 57 -19.22 4.40 8.61
N VAL A 58 -18.14 3.76 8.12
CA VAL A 58 -18.06 3.31 6.73
C VAL A 58 -19.01 2.13 6.53
N ASP A 59 -19.90 2.26 5.54
CA ASP A 59 -20.83 1.21 5.16
C ASP A 59 -20.06 -0.05 4.72
N GLU A 60 -20.59 -1.22 5.04
CA GLU A 60 -19.94 -2.48 4.72
C GLU A 60 -19.77 -2.68 3.21
N LYS A 61 -20.71 -2.23 2.40
CA LYS A 61 -20.64 -2.36 0.94
C LYS A 61 -19.52 -1.49 0.37
N ASP A 62 -19.35 -0.27 0.91
CA ASP A 62 -18.28 0.64 0.50
C ASP A 62 -16.93 0.08 0.92
N TYR A 63 -16.81 -0.40 2.16
CA TYR A 63 -15.62 -1.07 2.65
C TYR A 63 -15.20 -2.25 1.75
N ILE A 64 -16.12 -3.18 1.48
CA ILE A 64 -15.83 -4.36 0.64
C ILE A 64 -15.41 -3.91 -0.76
N ARG A 65 -16.15 -2.97 -1.37
CA ARG A 65 -15.86 -2.47 -2.72
C ARG A 65 -14.46 -1.87 -2.80
N ILE A 66 -14.10 -0.98 -1.87
CA ILE A 66 -12.81 -0.29 -1.88
C ILE A 66 -11.68 -1.28 -1.62
N VAL A 67 -11.81 -2.18 -0.64
CA VAL A 67 -10.79 -3.20 -0.35
C VAL A 67 -10.56 -4.11 -1.55
N GLU A 68 -11.61 -4.52 -2.24
CA GLU A 68 -11.47 -5.33 -3.46
C GLU A 68 -10.81 -4.55 -4.61
N ARG A 69 -11.04 -3.23 -4.71
CA ARG A 69 -10.37 -2.38 -5.70
C ARG A 69 -8.87 -2.24 -5.40
N LEU A 70 -8.52 -2.04 -4.12
CA LEU A 70 -7.12 -2.00 -3.66
C LEU A 70 -6.39 -3.33 -3.93
N ARG A 71 -7.00 -4.46 -3.59
CA ARG A 71 -6.40 -5.81 -3.80
C ARG A 71 -6.14 -6.17 -5.26
N LYS A 72 -6.92 -5.58 -6.18
CA LYS A 72 -6.81 -5.85 -7.62
C LYS A 72 -5.86 -4.89 -8.34
N HIS A 73 -5.37 -3.85 -7.66
CA HIS A 73 -4.50 -2.86 -8.28
C HIS A 73 -3.08 -3.44 -8.49
N PRO A 74 -2.50 -3.34 -9.69
CA PRO A 74 -1.20 -3.96 -9.99
C PRO A 74 -0.05 -3.39 -9.15
N ASP A 75 -0.15 -2.12 -8.77
CA ASP A 75 0.87 -1.42 -7.98
C ASP A 75 0.74 -1.63 -6.47
N ILE A 76 -0.26 -2.40 -6.01
CA ILE A 76 -0.47 -2.71 -4.60
C ILE A 76 -0.19 -4.21 -4.40
N PRO A 77 0.95 -4.58 -3.79
CA PRO A 77 1.35 -5.98 -3.66
C PRO A 77 0.46 -6.77 -2.69
N GLY A 78 -0.23 -6.08 -1.78
CA GLY A 78 -1.17 -6.68 -0.85
C GLY A 78 -1.81 -5.66 0.08
N VAL A 79 -2.93 -6.08 0.69
CA VAL A 79 -3.75 -5.23 1.54
C VAL A 79 -4.16 -5.98 2.80
N LEU A 80 -3.84 -5.42 3.96
CA LEU A 80 -4.45 -5.76 5.24
C LEU A 80 -5.46 -4.68 5.58
N ALA A 81 -6.74 -5.04 5.54
CA ALA A 81 -7.83 -4.10 5.76
C ALA A 81 -8.62 -4.47 7.03
N GLY A 82 -8.95 -3.46 7.83
CA GLY A 82 -9.89 -3.54 8.94
C GLY A 82 -10.99 -2.49 8.82
N ARG A 83 -12.13 -2.73 9.48
CA ARG A 83 -13.22 -1.76 9.59
C ARG A 83 -13.73 -1.72 11.03
N GLY A 84 -13.74 -0.53 11.62
CA GLY A 84 -14.07 -0.34 13.03
C GLY A 84 -13.06 -1.00 13.99
N GLY A 85 -13.44 -1.19 15.26
CA GLY A 85 -12.57 -1.77 16.29
C GLY A 85 -12.47 -3.31 16.30
N LYS A 86 -13.05 -3.99 15.30
CA LYS A 86 -13.05 -5.47 15.22
C LYS A 86 -12.61 -5.90 13.83
N ASN A 87 -11.53 -6.67 13.76
CA ASN A 87 -10.98 -7.20 12.51
C ASN A 87 -12.05 -8.02 11.77
N PHE A 88 -12.36 -7.65 10.53
CA PHE A 88 -13.28 -8.39 9.69
C PHE A 88 -12.50 -9.47 8.93
N CYS A 89 -12.60 -10.72 9.37
CA CYS A 89 -12.22 -11.89 8.58
C CYS A 89 -13.49 -12.51 8.00
N SER A 90 -13.69 -12.42 6.68
CA SER A 90 -14.61 -13.34 6.00
C SER A 90 -13.99 -14.74 6.03
N ILE A 91 -14.59 -15.64 6.81
CA ILE A 91 -14.27 -17.07 6.76
C ILE A 91 -15.08 -17.67 5.59
N PRO A 92 -14.45 -18.52 4.73
CA PRO A 92 -15.11 -19.16 3.60
C PRO A 92 -16.28 -20.07 3.99
#